data_AF-A0AAD9XV80-F1
#
_entry.id   AF-A0AAD9XV80-F1
#
_cell.length_a   1.000
_cell.length_b   1.000
_cell.length_c   1.000
_cell.angle_alpha   90.00
_cell.angle_beta   90.00
_cell.angle_gamma   90.00
#
_symmetry.space_group_name_H-M   'P 1'
#
loop_
_entity.id
_entity.type
_entity.pdbx_description
1 polymer ?
#
loop_
_entity_poly.entity_id
_entity_poly.type
_entity_poly.pdbx_seq_one_letter_code
_entity_poly.pdbx_strand_id
1 'polypeptide(L)'
;MFETTCRKVGDRNEARVIRDITPLIVPSAENLATYGASELDCLIESTNEGWNNSVPLTGTRPQPDYSVGFRREAFTDDQLERLEPFIGNFIAGDQSFFMATYLMHFPFLTCEVKCGAAALDVADRQNAHSGTLAARATVELFRLVKREKEIDRQVLAYSISHDHRIVRIYGHYPVIDGKNTKYHRYPIRTFDFTELDGKEKWTAYQFTKNVYAVWMPTHLTRLCSAINQLPSHLDFNVPLLPETGLSQELECYQISQSDVDSNPAIDEQDSQPGASGGRQTTPDTSLTGSVSVKKAKKSQGRKR
;
A
#
# COMPACT_ATOMS: atom_id res chain seq x y z
N MET A 1 7.55 -24.94 -15.72
CA MET A 1 7.82 -23.48 -15.60
C MET A 1 7.28 -22.93 -14.29
N PHE A 2 5.97 -23.03 -14.03
CA PHE A 2 5.32 -22.55 -12.80
C PHE A 2 5.96 -23.05 -11.48
N GLU A 3 6.06 -24.36 -11.25
CA GLU A 3 6.69 -24.93 -10.04
C GLU A 3 8.15 -24.50 -9.88
N THR A 4 8.89 -24.43 -10.99
CA THR A 4 10.28 -24.00 -11.00
C THR A 4 10.41 -22.54 -10.56
N THR A 5 9.48 -21.68 -10.98
CA THR A 5 9.42 -20.28 -10.54
C THR A 5 9.11 -20.19 -9.05
N CYS A 6 8.07 -20.87 -8.57
CA CYS A 6 7.69 -20.86 -7.16
C CYS A 6 8.84 -21.34 -6.26
N ARG A 7 9.52 -22.43 -6.65
CA ARG A 7 10.70 -22.95 -5.92
C ARG A 7 11.88 -21.98 -5.92
N LYS A 8 12.12 -21.27 -7.03
CA LYS A 8 13.21 -20.28 -7.11
C LYS A 8 12.96 -19.05 -6.23
N VAL A 9 11.70 -18.76 -5.92
CA VAL A 9 11.26 -17.60 -5.16
C VAL A 9 11.05 -17.91 -3.67
N GLY A 10 10.79 -19.18 -3.30
CA GLY A 10 10.47 -19.58 -1.93
C GLY A 10 11.46 -19.16 -0.84
N ASP A 11 12.76 -19.10 -1.16
CA ASP A 11 13.83 -18.70 -0.22
C ASP A 11 14.36 -17.28 -0.49
N ARG A 12 13.60 -16.45 -1.21
CA ARG A 12 14.02 -15.09 -1.63
C ARG A 12 13.27 -14.01 -0.87
N ASN A 13 13.78 -12.79 -0.99
CA ASN A 13 13.22 -11.60 -0.36
C ASN A 13 11.90 -11.15 -1.02
N GLU A 14 11.19 -10.26 -0.34
CA GLU A 14 9.88 -9.71 -0.74
C GLU A 14 9.93 -9.12 -2.16
N ALA A 15 10.99 -8.37 -2.50
CA ALA A 15 11.19 -7.81 -3.83
C ALA A 15 11.20 -8.87 -4.96
N ARG A 16 11.73 -10.08 -4.70
CA ARG A 16 11.69 -11.18 -5.67
C ARG A 16 10.29 -11.78 -5.79
N VAL A 17 9.55 -11.88 -4.68
CA VAL A 17 8.15 -12.32 -4.71
C VAL A 17 7.31 -11.32 -5.49
N ILE A 18 7.47 -10.02 -5.21
CA ILE A 18 6.77 -8.93 -5.91
C ILE A 18 7.03 -9.05 -7.41
N ARG A 19 8.30 -9.12 -7.83
CA ARG A 19 8.63 -9.12 -9.25
C ARG A 19 8.19 -10.39 -9.99
N ASP A 20 8.39 -11.57 -9.39
CA ASP A 20 8.26 -12.85 -10.10
C ASP A 20 6.86 -13.50 -9.92
N ILE A 21 6.12 -13.14 -8.86
CA ILE A 21 4.85 -13.78 -8.48
C ILE A 21 3.68 -12.78 -8.50
N THR A 22 3.84 -11.53 -8.02
CA THR A 22 2.70 -10.58 -7.96
C THR A 22 2.03 -10.35 -9.31
N PRO A 23 2.72 -10.19 -10.46
CA PRO A 23 2.05 -10.06 -11.75
C PRO A 23 1.16 -11.25 -12.15
N LEU A 24 1.39 -12.42 -11.54
CA LEU A 24 0.60 -13.64 -11.75
C LEU A 24 -0.57 -13.77 -10.77
N ILE A 25 -0.68 -12.89 -9.79
CA ILE A 25 -1.75 -12.87 -8.77
C ILE A 25 -2.58 -11.59 -8.94
N VAL A 26 -1.90 -10.44 -9.00
CA VAL A 26 -2.46 -9.11 -9.18
C VAL A 26 -1.83 -8.52 -10.45
N PRO A 27 -2.37 -8.81 -11.65
CA PRO A 27 -1.86 -8.24 -12.88
C PRO A 27 -1.95 -6.71 -12.87
N SER A 28 -0.93 -6.10 -13.46
CA SER A 28 -0.85 -4.66 -13.66
C SER A 28 -1.98 -4.16 -14.56
N ALA A 29 -2.78 -3.21 -14.07
CA ALA A 29 -3.86 -2.57 -14.81
C ALA A 29 -3.29 -1.77 -15.99
N GLU A 30 -2.18 -1.06 -15.79
CA GLU A 30 -1.53 -0.26 -16.84
C GLU A 30 -0.93 -1.12 -17.96
N ASN A 31 -0.30 -2.25 -17.60
CA ASN A 31 0.20 -3.19 -18.60
C ASN A 31 -0.96 -3.84 -19.38
N LEU A 32 -2.06 -4.21 -18.71
CA LEU A 32 -3.25 -4.72 -19.39
C LEU A 32 -3.84 -3.67 -20.36
N ALA A 33 -3.91 -2.41 -19.96
CA ALA A 33 -4.34 -1.30 -20.81
C ALA A 33 -3.45 -1.16 -22.05
N THR A 34 -2.12 -1.16 -21.84
CA THR A 34 -1.11 -1.11 -22.92
C THR A 34 -1.25 -2.26 -23.91
N TYR A 35 -1.65 -3.45 -23.43
CA TYR A 35 -1.87 -4.63 -24.28
C TYR A 35 -3.27 -4.70 -24.92
N GLY A 36 -4.07 -3.64 -24.83
CA GLY A 36 -5.31 -3.49 -25.58
C GLY A 36 -6.60 -3.51 -24.75
N ALA A 37 -6.52 -3.58 -23.42
CA ALA A 37 -7.69 -3.40 -22.54
C ALA A 37 -7.92 -1.92 -22.25
N SER A 38 -8.27 -1.13 -23.29
CA SER A 38 -8.41 0.33 -23.21
C SER A 38 -9.44 0.81 -22.17
N GLU A 39 -10.39 -0.04 -21.78
CA GLU A 39 -11.31 0.24 -20.68
C GLU A 39 -10.59 0.48 -19.34
N LEU A 40 -9.34 0.05 -19.21
CA LEU A 40 -8.49 0.24 -18.03
C LEU A 40 -7.64 1.51 -18.08
N ASP A 41 -7.69 2.31 -19.16
CA ASP A 41 -6.94 3.56 -19.27
C ASP A 41 -7.33 4.58 -18.17
N CYS A 42 -8.56 4.46 -17.65
CA CYS A 42 -9.04 5.25 -16.51
C CYS A 42 -8.35 4.88 -15.17
N LEU A 43 -7.61 3.78 -15.12
CA LEU A 43 -6.94 3.29 -13.92
C LEU A 43 -5.48 3.71 -13.88
N ILE A 44 -4.99 3.91 -12.65
CA ILE A 44 -3.58 4.04 -12.34
C ILE A 44 -3.21 3.06 -11.25
N GLU A 45 -2.00 2.52 -11.33
CA GLU A 45 -1.42 1.70 -10.28
C GLU A 45 -0.23 2.40 -9.63
N SER A 46 0.08 1.99 -8.41
CA SER A 46 1.31 2.36 -7.74
C SER A 46 1.99 1.11 -7.18
N THR A 47 3.32 1.14 -7.11
CA THR A 47 4.14 0.04 -6.57
C THR A 47 5.00 0.58 -5.44
N ASN A 48 4.78 0.11 -4.22
CA ASN A 48 5.47 0.56 -3.01
C ASN A 48 5.49 2.10 -2.87
N GLU A 49 4.43 2.77 -3.30
CA GLU A 49 4.26 4.21 -3.18
C GLU A 49 3.32 4.50 -2.01
N GLY A 50 3.75 5.38 -1.11
CA GLY A 50 2.93 5.66 0.05
C GLY A 50 1.91 6.77 -0.19
N TRP A 51 0.79 6.64 0.51
CA TRP A 51 -0.42 7.41 0.28
C TRP A 51 -0.34 8.77 0.99
N ASN A 52 0.54 9.64 0.49
CA ASN A 52 0.84 10.95 1.09
C ASN A 52 -0.33 11.94 1.05
N ASN A 53 -1.22 11.79 0.06
CA ASN A 53 -2.37 12.67 -0.14
C ASN A 53 -3.61 12.15 0.58
N SER A 54 -3.50 11.05 1.32
CA SER A 54 -4.61 10.47 2.07
C SER A 54 -4.56 10.90 3.53
N VAL A 55 -5.71 11.28 4.09
CA VAL A 55 -5.85 11.40 5.54
C VAL A 55 -5.67 10.00 6.14
N PRO A 56 -4.69 9.72 7.01
CA PRO A 56 -4.53 8.37 7.52
C PRO A 56 -5.54 8.08 8.64
N LEU A 57 -5.99 6.83 8.78
CA LEU A 57 -6.88 6.40 9.89
C LEU A 57 -6.16 6.40 11.25
N THR A 58 -4.84 6.14 11.23
CA THR A 58 -3.97 6.12 12.41
C THR A 58 -2.76 6.99 12.11
N GLY A 59 -1.81 7.17 13.06
CA GLY A 59 -0.59 7.93 12.79
C GLY A 59 0.31 7.34 11.67
N THR A 60 0.10 6.08 11.27
CA THR A 60 0.88 5.45 10.21
C THR A 60 0.28 5.76 8.84
N ARG A 61 1.11 6.26 7.91
CA ARG A 61 0.71 6.43 6.51
C ARG A 61 0.75 5.08 5.77
N PRO A 62 -0.32 4.67 5.07
CA PRO A 62 -0.29 3.48 4.22
C PRO A 62 0.74 3.56 3.09
N GLN A 63 1.34 2.42 2.76
CA GLN A 63 2.23 2.24 1.61
C GLN A 63 2.10 0.79 1.10
N PRO A 64 1.02 0.48 0.34
CA PRO A 64 0.85 -0.84 -0.23
C PRO A 64 1.98 -1.20 -1.19
N ASP A 65 2.38 -2.49 -1.20
CA ASP A 65 3.33 -3.00 -2.19
C ASP A 65 2.82 -2.82 -3.63
N TYR A 66 1.50 -2.93 -3.80
CA TYR A 66 0.82 -2.57 -5.03
C TYR A 66 -0.58 -2.03 -4.73
N SER A 67 -1.02 -1.01 -5.45
CA SER A 67 -2.40 -0.53 -5.35
C SER A 67 -2.94 0.01 -6.67
N VAL A 68 -4.27 0.03 -6.80
CA VAL A 68 -4.98 0.56 -7.98
C VAL A 68 -6.10 1.48 -7.54
N GLY A 69 -6.22 2.59 -8.26
CA GLY A 69 -7.31 3.53 -8.17
C GLY A 69 -7.59 4.16 -9.52
N PHE A 70 -8.36 5.24 -9.50
CA PHE A 70 -8.72 5.99 -10.69
C PHE A 70 -7.73 7.12 -10.93
N ARG A 71 -7.40 7.33 -12.21
CA ARG A 71 -6.75 8.56 -12.65
C ARG A 71 -7.67 9.76 -12.45
N ARG A 72 -7.07 10.95 -12.49
CA ARG A 72 -7.85 12.21 -12.60
C ARG A 72 -8.74 12.19 -13.84
N GLU A 73 -8.22 11.67 -14.96
CA GLU A 73 -8.89 11.61 -16.26
C GLU A 73 -10.03 10.58 -16.30
N ALA A 74 -10.24 9.80 -15.24
CA ALA A 74 -11.44 8.97 -15.10
C ALA A 74 -12.71 9.80 -14.86
N PHE A 75 -12.55 11.07 -14.47
CA PHE A 75 -13.63 12.00 -14.16
C PHE A 75 -13.67 13.15 -15.17
N THR A 76 -14.86 13.67 -15.45
CA THR A 76 -15.03 14.83 -16.34
C THR A 76 -14.57 16.13 -15.65
N ASP A 77 -14.32 17.18 -16.43
CA ASP A 77 -13.93 18.48 -15.85
C ASP A 77 -14.98 19.02 -14.86
N ASP A 78 -16.28 18.89 -15.17
CA ASP A 78 -17.38 19.26 -14.24
C ASP A 78 -17.37 18.41 -12.96
N GLN A 79 -17.05 17.12 -13.05
CA GLN A 79 -16.91 16.25 -11.87
C GLN A 79 -15.70 16.65 -11.02
N LEU A 80 -14.59 17.03 -11.65
CA LEU A 80 -13.39 17.49 -10.96
C LEU A 80 -13.61 18.84 -10.28
N GLU A 81 -14.31 19.77 -10.93
CA GLU A 81 -14.70 21.06 -10.34
C GLU A 81 -15.59 20.86 -9.11
N ARG A 82 -16.55 19.92 -9.17
CA ARG A 82 -17.40 19.56 -8.02
C ARG A 82 -16.63 18.91 -6.88
N LEU A 83 -15.56 18.15 -7.18
CA LEU A 83 -14.72 17.49 -6.18
C LEU A 83 -13.70 18.44 -5.54
N GLU A 84 -13.26 19.46 -6.28
CA GLU A 84 -12.16 20.36 -5.88
C GLU A 84 -12.31 20.89 -4.44
N PRO A 85 -13.48 21.40 -3.99
CA PRO A 85 -13.62 21.95 -2.64
C PRO A 85 -13.40 20.93 -1.53
N PHE A 86 -13.55 19.64 -1.83
CA PHE A 86 -13.41 18.55 -0.85
C PHE A 86 -12.05 17.83 -0.95
N ILE A 87 -11.27 18.09 -2.00
CA ILE A 87 -9.90 17.58 -2.13
C ILE A 87 -8.90 18.53 -1.44
N GLY A 88 -9.13 19.84 -1.53
CA GLY A 88 -8.20 20.84 -1.00
C GLY A 88 -6.99 21.07 -1.92
N ASN A 89 -6.02 21.85 -1.45
CA ASN A 89 -4.80 22.16 -2.19
C ASN A 89 -3.74 21.08 -1.98
N PHE A 90 -3.99 19.91 -2.56
CA PHE A 90 -3.11 18.74 -2.44
C PHE A 90 -1.69 18.99 -2.99
N ILE A 91 -1.50 20.01 -3.84
CA ILE A 91 -0.18 20.45 -4.34
C ILE A 91 0.60 21.17 -3.23
N ALA A 92 -0.09 21.92 -2.36
CA ALA A 92 0.50 22.57 -1.20
C ALA A 92 0.67 21.62 0.01
N GLY A 93 0.27 20.35 -0.12
CA GLY A 93 0.43 19.32 0.90
C GLY A 93 -0.85 18.95 1.65
N ASP A 94 -2.01 19.48 1.26
CA ASP A 94 -3.28 19.09 1.87
C ASP A 94 -3.57 17.59 1.67
N GLN A 95 -4.10 16.97 2.73
CA GLN A 95 -4.57 15.58 2.68
C GLN A 95 -6.07 15.55 2.36
N SER A 96 -6.49 14.52 1.63
CA SER A 96 -7.86 14.32 1.19
C SER A 96 -8.38 12.94 1.61
N PHE A 97 -9.69 12.83 1.77
CA PHE A 97 -10.35 11.53 1.86
C PHE A 97 -10.42 10.80 0.53
N PHE A 98 -10.32 11.51 -0.61
CA PHE A 98 -10.56 10.95 -1.93
C PHE A 98 -9.29 10.59 -2.70
N MET A 99 -8.11 10.94 -2.19
CA MET A 99 -6.84 10.69 -2.86
C MET A 99 -5.94 9.78 -2.02
N ALA A 100 -5.25 8.87 -2.70
CA ALA A 100 -4.16 8.09 -2.12
C ALA A 100 -2.83 8.81 -2.36
N THR A 101 -2.51 9.05 -3.63
CA THR A 101 -1.32 9.78 -4.10
C THR A 101 -1.77 10.97 -4.92
N TYR A 102 -0.83 11.80 -5.36
CA TYR A 102 -1.13 12.96 -6.20
C TYR A 102 -1.80 12.60 -7.54
N LEU A 103 -1.68 11.34 -7.99
CA LEU A 103 -2.29 10.84 -9.24
C LEU A 103 -3.49 9.91 -9.02
N MET A 104 -3.63 9.32 -7.84
CA MET A 104 -4.60 8.26 -7.59
C MET A 104 -5.79 8.76 -6.77
N HIS A 105 -6.94 8.88 -7.43
CA HIS A 105 -8.23 9.16 -6.81
C HIS A 105 -8.97 7.85 -6.54
N PHE A 106 -9.73 7.80 -5.45
CA PHE A 106 -10.59 6.69 -5.07
C PHE A 106 -9.90 5.31 -5.26
N PRO A 107 -8.82 5.01 -4.51
CA PRO A 107 -8.21 3.68 -4.55
C PRO A 107 -9.25 2.62 -4.21
N PHE A 108 -9.17 1.44 -4.84
CA PHE A 108 -10.12 0.35 -4.59
C PHE A 108 -9.48 -1.04 -4.54
N LEU A 109 -8.20 -1.18 -4.89
CA LEU A 109 -7.48 -2.44 -4.78
C LEU A 109 -6.12 -2.21 -4.12
N THR A 110 -5.79 -3.01 -3.12
CA THR A 110 -4.47 -3.00 -2.47
C THR A 110 -3.89 -4.41 -2.40
N CYS A 111 -2.58 -4.50 -2.45
CA CYS A 111 -1.86 -5.74 -2.32
C CYS A 111 -0.65 -5.56 -1.41
N GLU A 112 -0.47 -6.54 -0.53
CA GLU A 112 0.67 -6.64 0.40
C GLU A 112 1.32 -8.00 0.21
N VAL A 113 2.62 -7.98 0.04
CA VAL A 113 3.44 -9.17 -0.18
C VAL A 113 4.29 -9.37 1.04
N LYS A 114 4.41 -10.60 1.51
CA LYS A 114 5.33 -10.91 2.62
C LYS A 114 6.05 -12.22 2.35
N CYS A 115 7.13 -12.47 3.10
CA CYS A 115 7.84 -13.74 3.07
C CYS A 115 7.49 -14.57 4.31
N GLY A 116 6.74 -15.67 4.13
CA GLY A 116 6.41 -16.63 5.17
C GLY A 116 5.02 -16.43 5.81
N ALA A 117 4.43 -17.52 6.31
CA ALA A 117 3.02 -17.56 6.69
C ALA A 117 2.64 -16.62 7.86
N ALA A 118 3.47 -16.51 8.90
CA ALA A 118 3.24 -15.58 10.02
C ALA A 118 3.31 -14.10 9.59
N ALA A 119 3.95 -13.82 8.45
CA ALA A 119 4.04 -12.48 7.91
C ALA A 119 2.75 -12.07 7.17
N LEU A 120 1.92 -13.01 6.72
CA LEU A 120 0.65 -12.67 6.06
C LEU A 120 -0.38 -12.04 7.00
N ASP A 121 -0.30 -12.29 8.31
CA ASP A 121 -1.16 -11.59 9.28
C ASP A 121 -0.74 -10.11 9.44
N VAL A 122 0.52 -9.78 9.13
CA VAL A 122 0.99 -8.39 9.02
C VAL A 122 0.43 -7.75 7.75
N ALA A 123 0.56 -8.43 6.60
CA ALA A 123 -0.03 -8.01 5.33
C ALA A 123 -1.53 -7.74 5.46
N ASP A 124 -2.27 -8.65 6.10
CA ASP A 124 -3.71 -8.52 6.28
C ASP A 124 -4.08 -7.28 7.12
N ARG A 125 -3.25 -6.90 8.11
CA ARG A 125 -3.45 -5.69 8.91
C ARG A 125 -3.13 -4.42 8.11
N GLN A 126 -2.04 -4.41 7.35
CA GLN A 126 -1.69 -3.29 6.48
C GLN A 126 -2.77 -3.08 5.40
N ASN A 127 -3.20 -4.15 4.74
CA ASN A 127 -4.32 -4.14 3.81
C ASN A 127 -5.65 -3.73 4.44
N ALA A 128 -5.91 -4.06 5.70
CA ALA A 128 -7.12 -3.57 6.38
C ALA A 128 -7.10 -2.06 6.59
N HIS A 129 -5.94 -1.47 6.86
CA HIS A 129 -5.79 -0.02 6.94
C HIS A 129 -6.04 0.62 5.59
N SER A 130 -5.30 0.21 4.55
CA SER A 130 -5.41 0.76 3.20
C SER A 130 -6.82 0.55 2.61
N GLY A 131 -7.39 -0.65 2.76
CA GLY A 131 -8.74 -0.99 2.33
C GLY A 131 -9.83 -0.19 3.07
N THR A 132 -9.60 0.16 4.33
CA THR A 132 -10.49 1.06 5.08
C THR A 132 -10.45 2.47 4.50
N LEU A 133 -9.28 3.02 4.18
CA LEU A 133 -9.19 4.36 3.57
C LEU A 133 -9.87 4.41 2.20
N ALA A 134 -9.67 3.36 1.39
CA ALA A 134 -10.34 3.16 0.11
C ALA A 134 -11.87 3.15 0.25
N ALA A 135 -12.40 2.34 1.17
CA ALA A 135 -13.85 2.31 1.43
C ALA A 135 -14.37 3.64 1.98
N ARG A 136 -13.60 4.31 2.86
CA ARG A 136 -13.95 5.60 3.47
C ARG A 136 -14.09 6.69 2.42
N ALA A 137 -13.22 6.74 1.42
CA ALA A 137 -13.33 7.69 0.31
C ALA A 137 -14.74 7.67 -0.33
N THR A 138 -15.25 6.47 -0.58
CA THR A 138 -16.61 6.30 -1.12
C THR A 138 -17.68 6.68 -0.10
N VAL A 139 -17.51 6.32 1.17
CA VAL A 139 -18.46 6.66 2.23
C VAL A 139 -18.61 8.16 2.41
N GLU A 140 -17.50 8.90 2.47
CA GLU A 140 -17.54 10.35 2.64
C GLU A 140 -18.23 11.03 1.45
N LEU A 141 -17.95 10.59 0.21
CA LEU A 141 -18.66 11.09 -0.98
C LEU A 141 -20.17 10.83 -0.88
N PHE A 142 -20.57 9.62 -0.50
CA PHE A 142 -21.99 9.25 -0.43
C PHE A 142 -22.74 9.93 0.71
N ARG A 143 -22.04 10.30 1.79
CA ARG A 143 -22.59 11.14 2.88
C ARG A 143 -22.87 12.56 2.41
N LEU A 144 -21.97 13.15 1.62
CA LEU A 144 -22.17 14.50 1.07
C LEU A 144 -23.46 14.61 0.26
N VAL A 145 -23.86 13.53 -0.43
CA VAL A 145 -25.07 13.47 -1.25
C VAL A 145 -26.23 12.68 -0.62
N LYS A 146 -26.12 12.30 0.66
CA LYS A 146 -27.16 11.60 1.44
C LYS A 146 -27.67 10.30 0.80
N ARG A 147 -26.75 9.52 0.22
CA ARG A 147 -26.99 8.24 -0.47
C ARG A 147 -26.38 7.04 0.24
N GLU A 148 -26.08 7.16 1.53
CA GLU A 148 -25.34 6.16 2.32
C GLU A 148 -25.96 4.76 2.27
N LYS A 149 -27.30 4.67 2.16
CA LYS A 149 -28.03 3.40 2.05
C LYS A 149 -27.64 2.56 0.84
N GLU A 150 -27.13 3.17 -0.23
CA GLU A 150 -26.71 2.46 -1.44
C GLU A 150 -25.41 1.68 -1.25
N ILE A 151 -24.60 2.08 -0.27
CA ILE A 151 -23.26 1.54 -0.03
C ILE A 151 -23.14 0.83 1.32
N ASP A 152 -24.14 0.92 2.19
CA ASP A 152 -24.17 0.16 3.44
C ASP A 152 -24.03 -1.34 3.14
N ARG A 153 -23.03 -1.95 3.78
CA ARG A 153 -22.67 -3.38 3.64
C ARG A 153 -22.31 -3.82 2.22
N GLN A 154 -22.04 -2.89 1.31
CA GLN A 154 -21.52 -3.20 -0.02
C GLN A 154 -19.99 -3.27 0.01
N VAL A 155 -19.41 -4.17 -0.77
CA VAL A 155 -17.95 -4.18 -0.96
C VAL A 155 -17.54 -2.98 -1.80
N LEU A 156 -16.68 -2.13 -1.24
CA LEU A 156 -16.19 -0.88 -1.84
C LEU A 156 -14.70 -0.92 -2.17
N ALA A 157 -13.96 -1.88 -1.64
CA ALA A 157 -12.57 -2.11 -2.00
C ALA A 157 -12.21 -3.58 -1.83
N TYR A 158 -11.14 -4.03 -2.49
CA TYR A 158 -10.57 -5.35 -2.34
C TYR A 158 -9.14 -5.28 -1.87
N SER A 159 -8.69 -6.30 -1.16
CA SER A 159 -7.27 -6.46 -0.89
C SER A 159 -6.80 -7.89 -1.07
N ILE A 160 -5.55 -8.02 -1.50
CA ILE A 160 -4.90 -9.31 -1.70
C ILE A 160 -3.62 -9.33 -0.85
N SER A 161 -3.48 -10.33 0.00
CA SER A 161 -2.24 -10.59 0.71
C SER A 161 -1.65 -11.88 0.17
N HIS A 162 -0.37 -11.89 -0.19
CA HIS A 162 0.24 -13.12 -0.67
C HIS A 162 1.72 -13.26 -0.31
N ASP A 163 2.20 -14.50 -0.37
CA ASP A 163 3.62 -14.82 -0.37
C ASP A 163 3.96 -15.62 -1.63
N HIS A 164 5.00 -16.45 -1.58
CA HIS A 164 5.40 -17.31 -2.69
C HIS A 164 4.48 -18.52 -2.91
N ARG A 165 3.44 -18.70 -2.07
CA ARG A 165 2.63 -19.92 -2.01
C ARG A 165 1.15 -19.70 -1.69
N ILE A 166 0.85 -18.86 -0.71
CA ILE A 166 -0.49 -18.62 -0.19
C ILE A 166 -1.01 -17.29 -0.72
N VAL A 167 -2.29 -17.27 -1.10
CA VAL A 167 -3.04 -16.05 -1.40
C VAL A 167 -4.24 -15.94 -0.45
N ARG A 168 -4.48 -14.73 0.06
CA ARG A 168 -5.68 -14.35 0.83
C ARG A 168 -6.35 -13.16 0.15
N ILE A 169 -7.64 -13.27 -0.13
CA ILE A 169 -8.44 -12.26 -0.81
C ILE A 169 -9.54 -11.79 0.14
N TYR A 170 -9.69 -10.47 0.27
CA TYR A 170 -10.68 -9.84 1.12
C TYR A 170 -11.49 -8.80 0.35
N GLY A 171 -12.75 -8.64 0.73
CA GLY A 171 -13.57 -7.49 0.39
C GLY A 171 -13.75 -6.58 1.60
N HIS A 172 -13.61 -5.27 1.42
CA HIS A 172 -13.79 -4.25 2.45
C HIS A 172 -15.13 -3.54 2.26
N TYR A 173 -15.89 -3.41 3.35
CA TYR A 173 -17.24 -2.84 3.32
C TYR A 173 -17.51 -2.00 4.57
N PRO A 174 -18.31 -0.93 4.46
CA PRO A 174 -18.77 -0.17 5.60
C PRO A 174 -20.04 -0.80 6.20
N VAL A 175 -20.25 -0.55 7.49
CA VAL A 175 -21.54 -0.69 8.18
C VAL A 175 -21.90 0.69 8.70
N ILE A 176 -22.98 1.25 8.19
CA ILE A 176 -23.38 2.64 8.42
C ILE A 176 -24.60 2.67 9.35
N ASP A 177 -24.47 3.37 10.47
CA ASP A 177 -25.52 3.57 11.47
C ASP A 177 -25.61 5.06 11.84
N GLY A 178 -26.52 5.77 11.15
CA GLY A 178 -26.63 7.21 11.27
C GLY A 178 -25.32 7.92 10.90
N LYS A 179 -24.75 8.66 11.85
CA LYS A 179 -23.45 9.35 11.70
C LYS A 179 -22.24 8.42 11.90
N ASN A 180 -22.42 7.22 12.44
CA ASN A 180 -21.34 6.30 12.71
C ASN A 180 -21.10 5.39 11.50
N THR A 181 -19.84 5.19 11.13
CA THR A 181 -19.45 4.17 10.15
C THR A 181 -18.38 3.27 10.76
N LYS A 182 -18.57 1.96 10.65
CA LYS A 182 -17.55 0.96 10.97
C LYS A 182 -17.08 0.31 9.68
N TYR A 183 -15.79 0.05 9.57
CA TYR A 183 -15.19 -0.60 8.41
C TYR A 183 -14.84 -2.04 8.76
N HIS A 184 -15.25 -2.95 7.89
CA HIS A 184 -15.07 -4.38 8.08
C HIS A 184 -14.43 -4.98 6.83
N ARG A 185 -13.70 -6.09 7.02
CA ARG A 185 -13.22 -6.94 5.93
C ARG A 185 -13.90 -8.30 6.01
N TYR A 186 -14.25 -8.85 4.86
CA TYR A 186 -14.79 -10.20 4.69
C TYR A 186 -13.78 -11.07 3.94
N PRO A 187 -13.37 -12.24 4.47
CA PRO A 187 -12.51 -13.18 3.75
C PRO A 187 -13.29 -13.80 2.59
N ILE A 188 -12.90 -13.46 1.36
CA ILE A 188 -13.49 -14.03 0.15
C ILE A 188 -12.89 -15.41 -0.10
N ARG A 189 -11.56 -15.53 -0.02
CA ARG A 189 -10.88 -16.80 -0.24
C ARG A 189 -9.48 -16.81 0.36
N THR A 190 -9.05 -17.97 0.83
CA THR A 190 -7.65 -18.27 1.15
C THR A 190 -7.29 -19.61 0.53
N PHE A 191 -6.13 -19.70 -0.13
CA PHE A 191 -5.69 -20.94 -0.79
C PHE A 191 -4.19 -20.95 -1.03
N ASP A 192 -3.63 -22.16 -1.13
CA ASP A 192 -2.28 -22.42 -1.64
C ASP A 192 -2.37 -22.60 -3.16
N PHE A 193 -1.72 -21.71 -3.92
CA PHE A 193 -1.77 -21.76 -5.39
C PHE A 193 -0.72 -22.71 -5.98
N THR A 194 0.14 -23.32 -5.15
CA THR A 194 1.14 -24.33 -5.53
C THR A 194 0.66 -25.76 -5.25
N GLU A 195 -0.36 -25.93 -4.40
CA GLU A 195 -1.00 -27.22 -4.14
C GLU A 195 -1.63 -27.83 -5.41
N LEU A 196 -1.75 -29.16 -5.41
CA LEU A 196 -2.39 -29.94 -6.47
C LEU A 196 -1.85 -29.59 -7.87
N ASP A 197 -0.52 -29.56 -8.02
CA ASP A 197 0.20 -29.19 -9.25
C ASP A 197 -0.22 -27.83 -9.83
N GLY A 198 -0.52 -26.88 -8.93
CA GLY A 198 -0.92 -25.53 -9.28
C GLY A 198 -2.32 -25.44 -9.88
N LYS A 199 -3.27 -26.27 -9.42
CA LYS A 199 -4.67 -26.24 -9.85
C LYS A 199 -5.27 -24.83 -9.76
N GLU A 200 -4.95 -24.11 -8.69
CA GLU A 200 -5.50 -22.78 -8.39
C GLU A 200 -4.59 -21.62 -8.85
N LYS A 201 -3.53 -21.88 -9.63
CA LYS A 201 -2.52 -20.87 -10.02
C LYS A 201 -3.07 -19.65 -10.75
N TRP A 202 -4.23 -19.76 -11.39
CA TRP A 202 -4.87 -18.66 -12.11
C TRP A 202 -6.01 -17.99 -11.34
N THR A 203 -6.36 -18.49 -10.16
CA THR A 203 -7.56 -18.06 -9.43
C THR A 203 -7.48 -16.59 -9.02
N ALA A 204 -6.36 -16.16 -8.44
CA ALA A 204 -6.18 -14.77 -8.04
C ALA A 204 -6.07 -13.84 -9.26
N TYR A 205 -5.33 -14.26 -10.29
CA TYR A 205 -5.22 -13.53 -11.55
C TYR A 205 -6.59 -13.23 -12.17
N GLN A 206 -7.44 -14.27 -12.28
CA GLN A 206 -8.79 -14.13 -12.82
C GLN A 206 -9.69 -13.30 -11.92
N PHE A 207 -9.56 -13.44 -10.59
CA PHE A 207 -10.27 -12.60 -9.63
C PHE A 207 -9.93 -11.12 -9.86
N THR A 208 -8.66 -10.76 -9.90
CA THR A 208 -8.22 -9.37 -10.11
C THR A 208 -8.69 -8.84 -11.47
N LYS A 209 -8.57 -9.63 -12.54
CA LYS A 209 -9.12 -9.25 -13.85
C LYS A 209 -10.63 -9.03 -13.81
N ASN A 210 -11.38 -9.82 -13.05
CA ASN A 210 -12.82 -9.64 -12.89
C ASN A 210 -13.16 -8.40 -12.04
N VAL A 211 -12.32 -8.06 -11.05
CA VAL A 211 -12.43 -6.77 -10.35
C VAL A 211 -12.32 -5.63 -11.36
N TYR A 212 -11.34 -5.68 -12.28
CA TYR A 212 -11.17 -4.66 -13.31
C TYR A 212 -12.28 -4.66 -14.38
N ALA A 213 -12.67 -5.82 -14.89
CA ALA A 213 -13.58 -5.90 -16.05
C ALA A 213 -15.07 -5.82 -15.68
N VAL A 214 -15.45 -6.22 -14.47
CA VAL A 214 -16.87 -6.35 -14.07
C VAL A 214 -17.23 -5.40 -12.94
N TRP A 215 -16.45 -5.41 -11.85
CA TRP A 215 -16.80 -4.64 -10.65
C TRP A 215 -16.43 -3.17 -10.80
N MET A 216 -15.23 -2.87 -11.30
CA MET A 216 -14.68 -1.52 -11.41
C MET A 216 -15.58 -0.58 -12.23
N PRO A 217 -16.11 -0.96 -13.42
CA PRO A 217 -16.98 -0.05 -14.19
C PRO A 217 -18.26 0.31 -13.45
N THR A 218 -18.83 -0.64 -12.70
CA THR A 218 -20.00 -0.42 -11.85
C THR A 218 -19.65 0.53 -10.70
N HIS A 219 -18.47 0.39 -10.11
CA HIS A 219 -18.00 1.27 -9.05
C HIS A 219 -17.72 2.69 -9.56
N LEU A 220 -17.05 2.84 -10.70
CA LEU A 220 -16.81 4.14 -11.33
C LEU A 220 -18.13 4.86 -11.66
N THR A 221 -19.09 4.15 -12.26
CA THR A 221 -20.43 4.70 -12.55
C THR A 221 -21.13 5.20 -11.29
N ARG A 222 -21.02 4.43 -10.19
CA ARG A 222 -21.54 4.80 -8.88
C ARG A 222 -20.88 6.08 -8.35
N LEU A 223 -19.55 6.19 -8.42
CA LEU A 223 -18.80 7.38 -7.99
C LEU A 223 -19.19 8.60 -8.82
N CYS A 224 -19.16 8.50 -10.15
CA CYS A 224 -19.57 9.58 -11.06
C CYS A 224 -21.01 10.03 -10.79
N SER A 225 -21.93 9.10 -10.54
CA SER A 225 -23.32 9.41 -10.20
C SER A 225 -23.45 10.23 -8.92
N ALA A 226 -22.62 9.95 -7.90
CA ALA A 226 -22.61 10.71 -6.66
C ALA A 226 -21.93 12.08 -6.85
N ILE A 227 -20.79 12.14 -7.55
CA ILE A 227 -20.07 13.40 -7.82
C ILE A 227 -20.97 14.39 -8.57
N ASN A 228 -21.73 13.93 -9.57
CA ASN A 228 -22.65 14.79 -10.34
C ASN A 228 -23.74 15.46 -9.47
N GLN A 229 -23.99 14.98 -8.25
CA GLN A 229 -24.96 15.56 -7.32
C GLN A 229 -24.33 16.50 -6.30
N LEU A 230 -23.01 16.61 -6.26
CA LEU A 230 -22.33 17.62 -5.45
C LEU A 230 -22.67 19.02 -5.99
N PRO A 231 -22.79 20.04 -5.12
CA PRO A 231 -23.04 21.41 -5.56
C PRO A 231 -21.89 21.92 -6.43
N SER A 232 -22.18 22.50 -7.59
CA SER A 232 -21.17 23.05 -8.51
C SER A 232 -20.51 24.33 -8.00
N HIS A 233 -21.11 25.01 -7.02
CA HIS A 233 -20.53 26.15 -6.32
C HIS A 233 -20.91 26.10 -4.84
N LEU A 234 -19.94 25.89 -3.96
CA LEU A 234 -20.11 26.16 -2.53
C LEU A 234 -19.93 27.66 -2.32
N ASP A 235 -21.03 28.39 -2.19
CA ASP A 235 -21.01 29.77 -1.70
C ASP A 235 -20.64 29.70 -0.21
N PHE A 236 -19.38 29.94 0.14
CA PHE A 236 -18.85 29.86 1.52
C PHE A 236 -19.42 30.93 2.49
N ASN A 237 -20.58 31.53 2.17
CA ASN A 237 -21.28 32.53 2.99
C ASN A 237 -22.40 31.96 3.88
N VAL A 238 -22.46 30.64 4.06
CA VAL A 238 -23.37 30.01 5.03
C VAL A 238 -22.52 29.53 6.23
N PRO A 239 -22.87 29.89 7.48
CA PRO A 239 -22.11 29.43 8.65
C PRO A 239 -22.06 27.91 8.65
N LEU A 240 -20.86 27.35 8.87
CA LEU A 240 -20.58 25.92 8.98
C LEU A 240 -21.76 25.23 9.66
N LEU A 241 -22.42 24.31 8.94
CA LEU A 241 -23.44 23.44 9.51
C LEU A 241 -22.87 22.76 10.77
N PRO A 242 -23.71 22.56 11.81
CA PRO A 242 -23.24 22.26 13.15
C PRO A 242 -22.52 20.92 13.18
N GLU A 243 -21.26 20.95 13.63
CA GLU A 243 -20.46 19.85 14.15
C GLU A 243 -20.89 18.46 13.64
N THR A 244 -20.72 18.24 12.34
CA THR A 244 -20.34 16.89 11.90
C THR A 244 -18.90 16.69 12.35
N GLY A 245 -18.60 15.58 13.04
CA GLY A 245 -17.31 15.26 13.66
C GLY A 245 -16.07 15.23 12.75
N LEU A 246 -16.19 15.71 11.51
CA LEU A 246 -15.10 16.05 10.60
C LEU A 246 -14.13 17.07 11.23
N SER A 247 -14.64 18.07 11.95
CA SER A 247 -13.80 19.10 12.59
C SER A 247 -13.07 18.57 13.82
N GLN A 248 -13.70 17.70 14.61
CA GLN A 248 -13.11 17.14 15.83
C GLN A 248 -11.99 16.13 15.52
N GLU A 249 -12.12 15.33 14.45
CA GLU A 249 -11.01 14.49 14.00
C GLU A 249 -9.83 15.36 13.55
N LEU A 250 -10.04 16.40 12.76
CA LEU A 250 -8.98 17.32 12.29
C LEU A 250 -8.31 18.11 13.43
N GLU A 251 -9.06 18.60 14.42
CA GLU A 251 -8.52 19.32 15.58
C GLU A 251 -7.68 18.41 16.49
N CYS A 252 -8.07 17.15 16.67
CA CYS A 252 -7.26 16.18 17.44
C CYS A 252 -5.89 15.89 16.78
N TYR A 253 -5.81 15.94 15.45
CA TYR A 253 -4.54 15.75 14.73
C TYR A 253 -3.63 16.98 14.79
N GLN A 254 -4.18 18.20 14.77
CA GLN A 254 -3.38 19.43 14.88
C GLN A 254 -2.74 19.59 16.28
N ILE A 255 -3.44 19.19 17.34
CA ILE A 255 -2.90 19.24 18.71
C ILE A 255 -1.82 18.17 18.94
N SER A 256 -1.89 17.04 18.21
CA SER A 256 -0.90 15.96 18.35
C SER A 256 0.40 16.22 17.57
N GLN A 257 0.41 17.13 16.60
CA GLN A 257 1.61 17.50 15.85
C GLN A 257 2.41 18.65 16.48
N SER A 258 1.82 19.44 17.39
CA SER A 258 2.51 20.57 18.01
C SER A 258 3.50 20.20 19.11
N ASP A 259 3.50 18.94 19.58
CA ASP A 259 4.28 18.52 20.76
C ASP A 259 5.45 17.55 20.48
N VAL A 260 5.95 17.48 19.24
CA VAL A 260 7.17 16.69 18.94
C VAL A 260 8.20 17.50 18.17
N ASP A 261 8.58 18.66 18.70
CA ASP A 261 9.86 19.30 18.40
C ASP A 261 10.76 19.22 19.64
N SER A 262 11.44 18.08 19.78
CA SER A 262 12.58 17.91 20.69
C SER A 262 13.39 16.69 20.25
N ASN A 263 14.43 16.93 19.45
CA ASN A 263 15.50 15.97 19.20
C ASN A 263 16.11 15.47 20.52
N PRO A 264 16.34 14.15 20.70
CA PRO A 264 17.40 13.68 21.56
C PRO A 264 18.66 13.39 20.75
N ALA A 265 19.74 13.98 21.25
CA ALA A 265 21.10 13.87 20.76
C ALA A 265 21.59 12.41 20.69
N ILE A 266 22.48 12.16 19.73
CA ILE A 266 23.29 10.96 19.64
C ILE A 266 24.37 11.07 20.72
N ASP A 267 24.32 10.19 21.72
CA ASP A 267 25.38 10.00 22.71
C ASP A 267 26.52 9.17 22.07
N GLU A 268 27.60 9.85 21.69
CA GLU A 268 28.93 9.25 21.59
C GLU A 268 29.77 9.73 22.79
N GLN A 269 30.05 8.83 23.73
CA GLN A 269 31.15 8.99 24.68
C GLN A 269 31.86 7.67 24.92
N ASP A 270 33.10 7.60 24.42
CA ASP A 270 34.31 7.20 25.15
C ASP A 270 35.47 7.33 24.16
N SER A 271 36.64 7.92 24.41
CA SER A 271 37.26 8.47 25.61
C SER A 271 38.54 9.19 25.10
N GLN A 272 38.87 10.37 25.64
CA GLN A 272 40.16 11.08 25.45
C GLN A 272 40.97 10.98 26.77
N PRO A 273 42.31 11.05 26.75
CA PRO A 273 42.97 12.36 26.83
C PRO A 273 44.27 12.49 26.01
N GLY A 274 44.51 13.70 25.51
CA GLY A 274 45.71 14.05 24.75
C GLY A 274 46.91 14.50 25.61
N ALA A 275 48.08 14.61 24.96
CA ALA A 275 49.04 15.71 25.12
C ALA A 275 50.22 15.52 24.14
N SER A 276 50.62 16.62 23.53
CA SER A 276 51.72 16.80 22.58
C SER A 276 53.11 16.86 23.22
N GLY A 277 54.12 16.29 22.55
CA GLY A 277 55.51 16.78 22.59
C GLY A 277 56.63 15.71 22.66
N GLY A 278 57.46 15.62 21.60
CA GLY A 278 58.90 15.34 21.76
C GLY A 278 59.52 14.07 21.15
N ARG A 279 60.06 14.24 19.93
CA ARG A 279 61.42 13.83 19.45
C ARG A 279 61.85 12.34 19.37
N GLN A 280 62.22 11.97 18.13
CA GLN A 280 63.31 11.08 17.67
C GLN A 280 63.46 9.67 18.27
N THR A 281 63.35 8.64 17.41
CA THR A 281 64.50 7.88 16.85
C THR A 281 64.01 6.70 15.98
N THR A 282 64.49 6.65 14.74
CA THR A 282 64.66 5.44 13.89
C THR A 282 65.80 4.57 14.48
N PRO A 283 66.01 3.26 14.14
CA PRO A 283 66.01 2.78 12.74
C PRO A 283 65.61 1.32 12.43
N ASP A 284 65.39 1.12 11.12
CA ASP A 284 65.82 0.03 10.21
C ASP A 284 65.68 -1.44 10.69
N THR A 285 65.09 -2.36 9.93
CA THR A 285 65.56 -2.89 8.63
C THR A 285 64.50 -3.93 8.16
N SER A 286 63.98 -3.90 6.93
CA SER A 286 64.51 -4.48 5.68
C SER A 286 64.23 -5.98 5.45
N LEU A 287 63.68 -6.26 4.24
CA LEU A 287 63.86 -7.45 3.37
C LEU A 287 62.97 -8.70 3.64
N THR A 288 61.91 -8.94 2.86
CA THR A 288 61.77 -9.54 1.49
C THR A 288 61.64 -11.07 1.44
N GLY A 289 60.74 -11.55 0.56
CA GLY A 289 60.80 -12.86 -0.13
C GLY A 289 59.92 -13.95 0.49
N SER A 290 58.71 -14.20 -0.04
CA SER A 290 58.36 -15.01 -1.22
C SER A 290 58.33 -16.54 -1.01
N VAL A 291 57.10 -17.08 -1.13
CA VAL A 291 56.67 -18.33 -1.77
C VAL A 291 57.24 -19.68 -1.25
N SER A 292 56.37 -20.59 -0.81
CA SER A 292 56.19 -21.92 -1.44
C SER A 292 55.10 -22.80 -0.81
N VAL A 293 54.33 -23.41 -1.71
CA VAL A 293 53.28 -24.43 -1.55
C VAL A 293 53.87 -25.82 -1.27
N LYS A 294 53.21 -26.68 -0.45
CA LYS A 294 52.94 -28.12 -0.74
C LYS A 294 52.12 -28.88 0.34
N LYS A 295 50.92 -29.30 -0.07
CA LYS A 295 50.23 -30.61 0.07
C LYS A 295 50.33 -31.48 1.36
N ALA A 296 49.15 -31.65 1.97
CA ALA A 296 48.38 -32.87 2.30
C ALA A 296 49.06 -34.21 2.70
N LYS A 297 48.54 -34.81 3.80
CA LYS A 297 48.43 -36.27 3.97
C LYS A 297 47.18 -36.66 4.77
N LYS A 298 46.33 -37.49 4.17
CA LYS A 298 45.27 -38.30 4.79
C LYS A 298 45.89 -39.40 5.66
N SER A 299 45.24 -39.79 6.74
CA SER A 299 45.25 -41.18 7.21
C SER A 299 43.83 -41.64 7.57
N GLN A 300 43.53 -42.85 7.10
CA GLN A 300 42.28 -43.57 7.23
C GLN A 300 42.12 -44.15 8.64
N GLY A 301 40.88 -44.45 9.00
CA GLY A 301 40.52 -45.03 10.29
C GLY A 301 40.77 -46.54 10.38
N ARG A 302 40.41 -47.09 11.54
CA ARG A 302 40.25 -48.54 11.74
C ARG A 302 39.13 -48.79 12.74
N LYS A 303 38.13 -49.56 12.30
CA LYS A 303 37.07 -50.17 13.10
C LYS A 303 37.67 -51.11 14.16
N ARG A 304 37.13 -51.08 15.37
CA ARG A 304 36.38 -52.19 15.98
C ARG A 304 35.50 -51.62 17.09
#